data_AF-A0A6J1P788-F1
#
_entry.id   AF-A0A6J1P788-F1
#
_cell.length_a   1.000
_cell.length_b   1.000
_cell.length_c   1.000
_cell.angle_alpha   90.00
_cell.angle_beta   90.00
_cell.angle_gamma   90.00
#
_symmetry.space_group_name_H-M   'P 1'
#
loop_
_entity.id
_entity.type
_entity.pdbx_description
1 polymer ?
#
loop_
_entity_poly.entity_id
_entity_poly.type
_entity_poly.pdbx_seq_one_letter_code
_entity_poly.pdbx_strand_id
1 'polypeptide(L)'
;VVFLSDKNSYIPVSIKPRSPAVDSSWREPPAWEREYRRHRTNGSRVQYIEAECQDDFMKIRVGFNGSFNGLVYSAGYSYDPDCMYINGSGRDYYEFYIQLNRCGTLGRNSQHDDTKAHPTKNLMWNTITVQYNPLIEEELDEHFKVTCEYGYDFWKTVTFPFLDVEVATGNPVVFTLQPPECYMEIRSGYGATGARVSGPVRVGDPLTLLIYMRSAY
;
A
#
# COMPACT_ATOMS: atom_id res chain seq x y z
N VAL A 1 -30.58 43.63 -35.23
CA VAL A 1 -31.34 44.80 -35.75
C VAL A 1 -32.00 44.34 -37.04
N VAL A 2 -33.32 44.19 -37.05
CA VAL A 2 -34.08 43.73 -38.23
C VAL A 2 -34.55 44.98 -38.97
N PHE A 3 -34.20 45.09 -40.25
CA PHE A 3 -34.78 46.06 -41.16
C PHE A 3 -35.91 45.38 -41.93
N LEU A 4 -37.12 45.95 -41.87
CA LEU A 4 -38.22 45.62 -42.77
C LEU A 4 -38.15 46.61 -43.94
N SER A 5 -38.06 46.11 -45.17
CA SER A 5 -38.29 46.88 -46.38
C SER A 5 -39.27 46.14 -47.27
N ASP A 6 -40.31 46.87 -47.67
CA ASP A 6 -41.36 46.48 -48.60
C ASP A 6 -40.77 46.18 -49.98
N LYS A 7 -40.71 44.89 -50.36
CA LYS A 7 -40.90 44.38 -51.71
C LYS A 7 -40.76 42.86 -51.71
N ASN A 8 -41.75 42.22 -52.35
CA ASN A 8 -42.03 40.80 -52.35
C ASN A 8 -40.94 40.00 -53.11
N SER A 9 -39.87 39.56 -52.45
CA SER A 9 -38.90 38.61 -53.02
C SER A 9 -38.26 37.77 -51.92
N TYR A 10 -38.63 36.48 -51.86
CA TYR A 10 -37.98 35.50 -50.99
C TYR A 10 -36.55 35.23 -51.49
N ILE A 11 -35.56 35.44 -50.62
CA ILE A 11 -34.17 34.97 -50.81
C ILE A 11 -33.92 33.88 -49.76
N PRO A 12 -33.69 32.60 -50.14
CA PRO A 12 -33.38 31.57 -49.16
C PRO A 12 -31.98 31.77 -48.60
N VAL A 13 -31.88 32.25 -47.35
CA VAL A 13 -30.61 32.29 -46.61
C VAL A 13 -30.34 30.90 -46.07
N SER A 14 -29.34 30.21 -46.64
CA SER A 14 -28.81 28.97 -46.07
C SER A 14 -28.07 29.30 -44.77
N ILE A 15 -28.73 29.10 -43.63
CA ILE A 15 -28.09 29.16 -42.32
C ILE A 15 -27.29 27.87 -42.16
N LYS A 16 -26.05 27.84 -42.67
CA LYS A 16 -25.06 26.94 -42.11
C LYS A 16 -24.77 27.43 -40.70
N PRO A 17 -24.92 26.60 -39.65
CA PRO A 17 -24.38 26.94 -38.35
C PRO A 17 -22.87 27.15 -38.55
N ARG A 18 -22.40 28.37 -38.34
CA ARG A 18 -20.99 28.62 -38.15
C ARG A 18 -20.64 27.87 -36.87
N SER A 19 -20.05 26.69 -37.01
CA SER A 19 -19.34 26.05 -35.91
C SER A 19 -18.48 27.12 -35.25
N PRO A 20 -18.52 27.28 -33.92
CA PRO A 20 -17.57 28.17 -33.28
C PRO A 20 -16.19 27.66 -33.69
N ALA A 21 -15.38 28.56 -34.24
CA ALA A 21 -13.99 28.27 -34.50
C ALA A 21 -13.42 27.74 -33.18
N VAL A 22 -12.87 26.53 -33.22
CA VAL A 22 -12.05 26.02 -32.13
C VAL A 22 -10.85 26.96 -32.09
N ASP A 23 -10.90 27.95 -31.19
CA ASP A 23 -9.74 28.73 -30.83
C ASP A 23 -8.80 27.79 -30.07
N SER A 24 -8.01 27.02 -30.82
CA SER A 24 -6.88 26.29 -30.26
C SER A 24 -5.75 27.27 -30.00
N SER A 25 -5.99 28.28 -29.18
CA SER A 25 -4.92 28.91 -28.43
C SER A 25 -4.62 27.98 -27.26
N TRP A 26 -3.63 27.11 -27.43
CA TRP A 26 -2.99 26.43 -26.31
C TRP A 26 -2.47 27.52 -25.37
N ARG A 27 -3.28 27.93 -24.39
CA ARG A 27 -2.82 28.79 -23.30
C ARG A 27 -1.74 28.00 -22.60
N GLU A 28 -0.51 28.49 -22.65
CA GLU A 28 0.58 27.91 -21.89
C GLU A 28 0.13 27.80 -20.43
N PRO A 29 0.32 26.63 -19.78
CA PRO A 29 0.00 26.50 -18.38
C PRO A 29 0.77 27.55 -17.58
N PRO A 30 0.17 28.07 -16.50
CA PRO A 30 0.86 28.98 -15.58
C PRO A 30 2.24 28.43 -15.19
N ALA A 31 3.18 29.33 -14.90
CA ALA A 31 4.56 28.94 -14.57
C ALA A 31 4.63 27.91 -13.43
N TRP A 32 3.78 28.06 -12.40
CA TRP A 32 3.67 27.13 -11.28
C TRP A 32 3.28 25.70 -11.72
N GLU A 33 2.43 25.56 -12.74
CA GLU A 33 1.97 24.25 -13.21
C GLU A 33 3.04 23.56 -14.07
N ARG A 34 3.81 24.36 -14.83
CA ARG A 34 4.98 23.86 -15.57
C ARG A 34 6.11 23.46 -14.63
N GLU A 35 6.32 24.22 -13.57
CA GLU A 35 7.32 23.93 -12.54
C GLU A 35 6.94 22.67 -11.75
N TYR A 36 5.67 22.55 -11.33
CA TYR A 36 5.14 21.33 -10.71
C TYR A 36 5.31 20.10 -11.62
N ARG A 37 4.98 20.22 -12.92
CA ARG A 37 5.19 19.12 -13.88
C ARG A 37 6.66 18.77 -14.07
N ARG A 38 7.56 19.75 -14.12
CA ARG A 38 9.02 19.50 -14.20
C ARG A 38 9.55 18.82 -12.94
N HIS A 39 9.13 19.25 -11.75
CA HIS A 39 9.50 18.60 -10.50
C HIS A 39 9.00 17.15 -10.46
N ARG A 40 7.79 16.90 -10.96
CA ARG A 40 7.23 15.55 -11.06
C ARG A 40 8.00 14.63 -12.02
N THR A 41 8.57 15.16 -13.10
CA THR A 41 9.29 14.38 -14.12
C THR A 41 10.80 14.30 -13.90
N ASN A 42 11.41 15.25 -13.18
CA ASN A 42 12.87 15.34 -13.02
C ASN A 42 13.37 14.97 -11.61
N GLY A 43 12.48 14.60 -10.69
CA GLY A 43 12.86 14.15 -9.35
C GLY A 43 13.48 12.76 -9.37
N SER A 44 14.43 12.50 -8.45
CA SER A 44 14.87 11.13 -8.19
C SER A 44 13.70 10.29 -7.71
N ARG A 45 13.69 9.02 -8.09
CA ARG A 45 12.66 8.04 -7.75
C ARG A 45 13.29 6.75 -7.27
N VAL A 46 12.57 6.00 -6.45
CA VAL A 46 12.99 4.66 -6.05
C VAL A 46 13.10 3.78 -7.30
N GLN A 47 14.28 3.24 -7.52
CA GLN A 47 14.58 2.31 -8.61
C GLN A 47 14.34 0.87 -8.16
N TYR A 48 14.77 0.52 -6.94
CA TYR A 48 14.56 -0.81 -6.36
C TYR A 48 14.56 -0.76 -4.84
N ILE A 49 13.94 -1.77 -4.24
CA ILE A 49 14.02 -2.07 -2.81
C ILE A 49 14.25 -3.57 -2.62
N GLU A 50 15.23 -3.92 -1.83
CA GLU A 50 15.63 -5.28 -1.54
C GLU A 50 15.68 -5.49 -0.03
N ALA A 51 15.37 -6.71 0.41
CA ALA A 51 15.37 -7.07 1.82
C ALA A 51 16.12 -8.39 2.02
N GLU A 52 17.11 -8.37 2.90
CA GLU A 52 17.82 -9.55 3.41
C GLU A 52 17.36 -9.74 4.87
N CYS A 53 16.92 -10.96 5.22
CA CYS A 53 16.19 -11.15 6.47
C CYS A 53 16.82 -12.22 7.35
N GLN A 54 17.00 -11.85 8.62
CA GLN A 54 17.48 -12.68 9.72
C GLN A 54 16.32 -12.91 10.71
N ASP A 55 16.51 -13.71 11.75
CA ASP A 55 15.44 -14.02 12.69
C ASP A 55 14.92 -12.80 13.47
N ASP A 56 15.80 -11.83 13.77
CA ASP A 56 15.47 -10.68 14.61
C ASP A 56 15.42 -9.33 13.87
N PHE A 57 15.79 -9.28 12.59
CA PHE A 57 15.82 -8.02 11.83
C PHE A 57 15.74 -8.21 10.31
N MET A 58 15.28 -7.16 9.63
CA MET A 58 15.34 -6.99 8.19
C MET A 58 16.44 -5.99 7.84
N LYS A 59 17.31 -6.36 6.91
CA LYS A 59 18.30 -5.48 6.31
C LYS A 59 17.77 -5.01 4.96
N ILE A 60 17.46 -3.73 4.86
CA ILE A 60 16.84 -3.13 3.69
C ILE A 60 17.89 -2.38 2.87
N ARG A 61 17.86 -2.58 1.56
CA ARG A 61 18.59 -1.76 0.57
C ARG A 61 17.57 -1.04 -0.31
N VAL A 62 17.72 0.26 -0.42
CA VAL A 62 16.92 1.09 -1.33
C VAL A 62 17.84 1.81 -2.30
N GLY A 63 17.56 1.68 -3.59
CA GLY A 63 18.26 2.37 -4.66
C GLY A 63 17.37 3.37 -5.36
N PHE A 64 17.96 4.45 -5.85
CA PHE A 64 17.31 5.56 -6.52
C PHE A 64 17.91 5.75 -7.90
N ASN A 65 17.12 6.24 -8.85
CA ASN A 65 17.58 6.56 -10.21
C ASN A 65 18.40 7.87 -10.29
N GLY A 66 18.82 8.43 -9.16
CA GLY A 66 19.51 9.72 -9.02
C GLY A 66 19.83 10.02 -7.55
N SER A 67 20.31 11.23 -7.26
CA SER A 67 20.64 11.63 -5.88
C SER A 67 19.38 11.80 -5.02
N PHE A 68 19.41 11.24 -3.82
CA PHE A 68 18.30 11.32 -2.86
C PHE A 68 18.67 12.13 -1.61
N ASN A 69 17.87 13.16 -1.34
CA ASN A 69 18.01 14.11 -0.21
C ASN A 69 16.77 14.12 0.70
N GLY A 70 15.84 13.19 0.53
CA GLY A 70 14.62 13.09 1.32
C GLY A 70 14.79 12.27 2.60
N LEU A 71 13.68 11.82 3.18
CA LEU A 71 13.65 11.00 4.39
C LEU A 71 13.17 9.58 4.08
N VAL A 72 13.69 8.59 4.81
CA VAL A 72 13.17 7.21 4.78
C VAL A 72 12.89 6.73 6.20
N TYR A 73 11.67 6.29 6.45
CA TYR A 73 11.20 5.89 7.78
C TYR A 73 10.08 4.84 7.70
N SER A 74 9.75 4.17 8.81
CA SER A 74 8.61 3.25 8.86
C SER A 74 7.28 4.02 8.95
N ALA A 75 6.30 3.65 8.11
CA ALA A 75 5.00 4.30 8.05
C ALA A 75 4.32 4.36 9.43
N GLY A 76 3.83 5.54 9.82
CA GLY A 76 3.26 5.81 11.15
C GLY A 76 4.28 6.18 12.23
N TYR A 77 5.58 6.21 11.91
CA TYR A 77 6.67 6.52 12.85
C TYR A 77 7.53 7.70 12.39
N SER A 78 6.97 8.68 11.67
CA SER A 78 7.70 9.87 11.17
C SER A 78 8.27 10.78 12.26
N TYR A 79 7.76 10.68 13.49
CA TYR A 79 8.22 11.47 14.64
C TYR A 79 9.17 10.71 15.57
N ASP A 80 9.39 9.41 15.33
CA ASP A 80 10.28 8.59 16.15
C ASP A 80 11.67 8.53 15.49
N PRO A 81 12.71 9.14 16.10
CA PRO A 81 14.05 9.14 15.52
C PRO A 81 14.65 7.74 15.40
N ASP A 82 14.21 6.77 16.22
CA ASP A 82 14.68 5.38 16.12
C ASP A 82 14.16 4.67 14.85
N CYS A 83 13.08 5.19 14.27
CA CYS A 83 12.42 4.65 13.08
C CYS A 83 12.62 5.52 11.83
N MET A 84 13.44 6.57 11.95
CA MET A 84 13.93 7.38 10.85
C MET A 84 15.31 6.88 10.42
N TYR A 85 15.35 6.09 9.35
CA TYR A 85 16.56 5.39 8.95
C TYR A 85 17.53 6.29 8.17
N ILE A 86 16.99 7.09 7.26
CA ILE A 86 17.78 7.90 6.33
C ILE A 86 17.33 9.36 6.40
N ASN A 87 18.33 10.25 6.54
CA ASN A 87 18.19 11.68 6.32
C ASN A 87 19.11 12.05 5.15
N GLY A 88 18.50 12.24 3.98
CA GLY A 88 19.14 12.15 2.67
C GLY A 88 20.45 12.95 2.56
N SER A 89 21.47 12.27 2.06
CA SER A 89 22.85 12.76 1.92
C SER A 89 23.28 12.97 0.46
N GLY A 90 22.36 12.79 -0.49
CA GLY A 90 22.61 12.91 -1.93
C GLY A 90 23.13 11.64 -2.59
N ARG A 91 23.23 10.52 -1.85
CA ARG A 91 23.54 9.20 -2.44
C ARG A 91 22.36 8.67 -3.23
N ASP A 92 22.68 7.79 -4.16
CA ASP A 92 21.75 7.03 -5.00
C ASP A 92 21.36 5.68 -4.38
N TYR A 93 21.97 5.25 -3.28
CA TYR A 93 21.53 4.08 -2.51
C TYR A 93 21.79 4.23 -1.02
N TYR A 94 21.00 3.51 -0.23
CA TYR A 94 21.14 3.42 1.22
C TYR A 94 20.84 2.02 1.74
N GLU A 95 21.44 1.68 2.88
CA GLU A 95 21.26 0.40 3.57
C GLU A 95 20.96 0.67 5.05
N PHE A 96 19.94 0.02 5.61
CA PHE A 96 19.54 0.18 7.00
C PHE A 96 18.86 -1.09 7.54
N TYR A 97 18.65 -1.13 8.86
CA TYR A 97 18.10 -2.28 9.55
C TYR A 97 16.79 -1.94 10.25
N ILE A 98 15.82 -2.85 10.17
CA ILE A 98 14.54 -2.77 10.88
C ILE A 98 14.45 -3.99 11.79
N GLN A 99 14.43 -3.76 13.10
CA GLN A 99 14.31 -4.85 14.07
C GLN A 99 12.88 -5.38 14.16
N LEU A 100 12.76 -6.68 14.46
CA LEU A 100 11.48 -7.31 14.79
C LEU A 100 10.87 -6.64 16.02
N ASN A 101 9.54 -6.46 16.03
CA ASN A 101 8.78 -5.82 17.11
C ASN A 101 9.17 -4.34 17.37
N ARG A 102 9.89 -3.69 16.46
CA ARG A 102 10.20 -2.25 16.48
C ARG A 102 9.63 -1.57 15.25
N CYS A 103 9.32 -0.27 15.36
CA CYS A 103 8.86 0.56 14.24
C CYS A 103 7.65 -0.01 13.47
N GLY A 104 6.74 -0.67 14.21
CA GLY A 104 5.53 -1.31 13.64
C GLY A 104 5.78 -2.63 12.92
N THR A 105 6.99 -3.19 13.01
CA THR A 105 7.32 -4.48 12.39
C THR A 105 6.69 -5.62 13.17
N LEU A 106 5.82 -6.37 12.50
CA LEU A 106 5.12 -7.51 13.09
C LEU A 106 5.66 -8.82 12.53
N GLY A 107 5.95 -9.76 13.43
CA GLY A 107 6.23 -11.16 13.10
C GLY A 107 4.94 -11.99 13.12
N ARG A 108 4.74 -12.84 12.11
CA ARG A 108 3.72 -13.88 12.07
C ARG A 108 4.40 -15.23 11.88
N ASN A 109 4.13 -16.15 12.79
CA ASN A 109 4.51 -17.54 12.65
C ASN A 109 3.37 -18.24 11.91
N SER A 110 3.66 -18.93 10.80
CA SER A 110 2.63 -19.72 10.06
C SER A 110 2.27 -21.03 10.76
N GLN A 111 2.44 -21.10 12.09
CA GLN A 111 2.23 -22.29 12.90
C GLN A 111 0.74 -22.72 12.93
N HIS A 112 -0.18 -21.87 12.46
CA HIS A 112 -1.62 -22.14 12.48
C HIS A 112 -2.20 -22.62 11.13
N ASP A 113 -1.36 -22.87 10.11
CA ASP A 113 -1.80 -23.55 8.89
C ASP A 113 -1.54 -25.04 9.04
N ASP A 114 -2.50 -25.75 9.64
CA ASP A 114 -2.52 -27.19 9.94
C ASP A 114 -2.57 -28.06 8.67
N THR A 115 -1.64 -27.86 7.75
CA THR A 115 -1.32 -28.82 6.70
C THR A 115 0.16 -29.15 6.80
N LYS A 116 0.43 -30.26 7.50
CA LYS A 116 1.73 -30.93 7.77
C LYS A 116 2.55 -31.33 6.52
N ALA A 117 2.62 -30.48 5.51
CA ALA A 117 3.37 -30.74 4.26
C ALA A 117 4.43 -29.69 3.96
N HIS A 118 4.40 -28.51 4.58
CA HIS A 118 5.36 -27.43 4.31
C HIS A 118 6.00 -26.91 5.60
N PRO A 119 7.32 -26.61 5.60
CA PRO A 119 7.98 -26.01 6.75
C PRO A 119 7.25 -24.71 7.11
N THR A 120 6.98 -24.50 8.40
CA THR A 120 6.33 -23.28 8.89
C THR A 120 7.20 -22.08 8.52
N LYS A 121 6.77 -21.31 7.53
CA LYS A 121 7.44 -20.07 7.16
C LYS A 121 7.13 -19.02 8.21
N ASN A 122 8.15 -18.46 8.85
CA ASN A 122 7.96 -17.26 9.65
C ASN A 122 8.05 -16.05 8.73
N LEU A 123 7.12 -15.12 8.88
CA LEU A 123 7.07 -13.90 8.08
C LEU A 123 7.18 -12.69 8.99
N MET A 124 7.90 -11.68 8.55
CA MET A 124 7.84 -10.34 9.13
C MET A 124 7.58 -9.32 8.04
N TRP A 125 6.91 -8.22 8.40
CA TRP A 125 6.58 -7.19 7.44
C TRP A 125 6.64 -5.79 8.07
N ASN A 126 7.01 -4.82 7.24
CA ASN A 126 7.02 -3.40 7.57
C ASN A 126 6.62 -2.58 6.34
N THR A 127 6.04 -1.41 6.54
CA THR A 127 5.78 -0.45 5.46
C THR A 127 6.77 0.68 5.56
N ILE A 128 7.60 0.85 4.55
CA ILE A 128 8.65 1.87 4.48
C ILE A 128 8.13 3.03 3.66
N THR A 129 8.23 4.23 4.19
CA THR A 129 7.85 5.48 3.53
C THR A 129 9.10 6.19 3.04
N VAL A 130 9.11 6.54 1.75
CA VAL A 130 10.14 7.34 1.10
C VAL A 130 9.53 8.70 0.83
N GLN A 131 9.95 9.68 1.62
CA GLN A 131 9.47 11.04 1.56
C GLN A 131 10.48 11.91 0.83
N TYR A 132 10.09 12.49 -0.30
CA TYR A 132 11.02 13.24 -1.16
C TYR A 132 11.32 14.64 -0.64
N ASN A 133 10.34 15.28 -0.02
CA ASN A 133 10.50 16.59 0.60
C ASN A 133 10.81 16.42 2.09
N PRO A 134 11.99 16.84 2.60
CA PRO A 134 12.36 16.59 3.98
C PRO A 134 11.52 17.32 5.03
N LEU A 135 10.69 18.30 4.63
CA LEU A 135 9.90 19.10 5.55
C LEU A 135 8.44 18.65 5.67
N ILE A 136 7.84 18.17 4.56
CA ILE A 136 6.42 17.86 4.48
C ILE A 136 6.20 16.57 3.68
N GLU A 137 5.17 15.82 4.07
CA GLU A 137 4.70 14.65 3.32
C GLU A 137 3.80 15.14 2.16
N GLU A 138 4.08 14.66 0.95
CA GLU A 138 3.42 15.06 -0.28
C GLU A 138 2.77 13.83 -0.98
N GLU A 139 1.86 14.08 -1.93
CA GLU A 139 1.25 12.99 -2.74
C GLU A 139 2.29 12.21 -3.57
N LEU A 140 3.49 12.76 -3.74
CA LEU A 140 4.58 12.14 -4.49
C LEU A 140 5.39 11.13 -3.68
N ASP A 141 5.14 11.02 -2.38
CA ASP A 141 5.83 10.10 -1.49
C ASP A 141 5.37 8.67 -1.74
N GLU A 142 6.29 7.72 -1.56
CA GLU A 142 6.04 6.32 -1.90
C GLU A 142 6.09 5.46 -0.66
N HIS A 143 5.14 4.52 -0.55
CA HIS A 143 5.06 3.57 0.56
C HIS A 143 5.25 2.14 0.04
N PHE A 144 6.30 1.49 0.53
CA PHE A 144 6.66 0.12 0.15
C PHE A 144 6.38 -0.83 1.30
N LYS A 145 5.44 -1.75 1.10
CA LYS A 145 5.25 -2.86 2.03
C LYS A 145 6.30 -3.93 1.75
N VAL A 146 7.31 -4.01 2.61
CA VAL A 146 8.32 -5.06 2.59
C VAL A 146 7.83 -6.24 3.42
N THR A 147 7.89 -7.44 2.86
CA THR A 147 7.58 -8.69 3.55
C THR A 147 8.74 -9.65 3.37
N CYS A 148 9.17 -10.26 4.47
CA CYS A 148 10.32 -11.14 4.51
C CYS A 148 9.99 -12.47 5.17
N GLU A 149 10.53 -13.55 4.62
CA GLU A 149 10.52 -14.88 5.23
C GLU A 149 11.82 -15.10 6.02
N TYR A 150 11.74 -15.68 7.22
CA TYR A 150 12.90 -15.99 8.08
C TYR A 150 12.73 -17.34 8.80
N GLY A 151 13.78 -17.84 9.47
CA GLY A 151 13.71 -19.03 10.33
C GLY A 151 13.48 -20.36 9.59
N TYR A 152 14.19 -20.61 8.49
CA TYR A 152 14.14 -21.92 7.83
C TYR A 152 14.79 -23.01 8.68
N ASP A 153 14.01 -24.01 9.09
CA ASP A 153 14.48 -25.24 9.72
C ASP A 153 15.17 -26.15 8.70
N PHE A 154 16.51 -26.21 8.71
CA PHE A 154 17.31 -27.10 7.85
C PHE A 154 17.39 -28.57 8.35
N TRP A 155 16.46 -29.02 9.20
CA TRP A 155 16.42 -30.42 9.66
C TRP A 155 15.77 -31.33 8.61
N LYS A 156 16.42 -31.55 7.46
CA LYS A 156 16.09 -32.73 6.63
C LYS A 156 16.70 -33.95 7.31
N THR A 157 16.00 -34.53 8.27
CA THR A 157 16.36 -35.83 8.83
C THR A 157 16.27 -36.87 7.71
N VAL A 158 17.42 -37.46 7.32
CA VAL A 158 17.43 -38.67 6.50
C VAL A 158 17.01 -39.81 7.42
N THR A 159 15.71 -40.13 7.44
CA THR A 159 15.20 -41.26 8.20
C THR A 159 15.55 -42.55 7.46
N PHE A 160 16.52 -43.31 7.96
CA PHE A 160 16.70 -44.69 7.55
C PHE A 160 15.57 -45.54 8.18
N PRO A 161 14.84 -46.36 7.41
CA PRO A 161 13.74 -47.14 7.94
C PRO A 161 14.30 -48.32 8.73
N PHE A 162 14.29 -48.24 10.06
CA PHE A 162 14.56 -49.39 10.91
C PHE A 162 13.32 -49.71 11.77
N LEU A 163 12.67 -50.82 11.39
CA LEU A 163 11.78 -51.70 12.16
C LEU A 163 10.65 -51.05 12.99
N ASP A 164 9.42 -51.25 12.50
CA ASP A 164 8.18 -51.08 13.27
C ASP A 164 8.18 -52.02 14.50
N VAL A 165 8.17 -51.42 15.69
CA VAL A 165 7.75 -52.10 16.92
C VAL A 165 6.45 -51.45 17.35
N GLU A 166 5.37 -52.21 17.22
CA GLU A 166 4.02 -51.79 17.55
C GLU A 166 3.90 -51.48 19.05
N VAL A 167 3.79 -50.19 19.38
CA VAL A 167 3.44 -49.73 20.72
C VAL A 167 1.97 -49.34 20.70
N ALA A 168 1.15 -50.12 21.40
CA ALA A 168 -0.25 -49.79 21.62
C ALA A 168 -0.36 -48.48 22.42
N THR A 169 -0.77 -47.40 21.76
CA THR A 169 -1.02 -46.10 22.39
C THR A 169 -2.49 -45.74 22.26
N GLY A 170 -3.17 -45.57 23.40
CA GLY A 170 -4.56 -45.14 23.44
C GLY A 170 -4.80 -43.83 22.67
N ASN A 171 -5.96 -43.75 22.02
CA ASN A 171 -6.35 -42.62 21.17
C ASN A 171 -6.47 -41.32 22.00
N PRO A 172 -5.69 -40.26 21.71
CA PRO A 172 -5.98 -38.95 22.27
C PRO A 172 -7.21 -38.35 21.57
N VAL A 173 -8.28 -38.11 22.32
CA VAL A 173 -9.41 -37.30 21.85
C VAL A 173 -8.96 -35.84 21.93
N VAL A 174 -8.56 -35.27 20.79
CA VAL A 174 -8.21 -33.86 20.68
C VAL A 174 -9.48 -33.06 20.37
N PHE A 175 -9.90 -32.22 21.31
CA PHE A 175 -10.92 -31.22 21.04
C PHE A 175 -10.25 -29.99 20.40
N THR A 176 -10.18 -29.95 19.07
CA THR A 176 -9.84 -28.72 18.36
C THR A 176 -11.12 -27.90 18.19
N LEU A 177 -11.37 -26.95 19.10
CA LEU A 177 -12.39 -25.93 18.87
C LEU A 177 -11.91 -25.06 17.71
N GLN A 178 -12.67 -25.03 16.62
CA GLN A 178 -12.35 -24.20 15.45
C GLN A 178 -12.53 -22.71 15.82
N PRO A 179 -11.58 -21.82 15.46
CA PRO A 179 -11.70 -20.39 15.75
C PRO A 179 -12.92 -19.78 15.04
N PRO A 180 -13.58 -18.78 15.64
CA PRO A 180 -14.75 -18.14 15.06
C PRO A 180 -14.40 -17.32 13.81
N GLU A 181 -15.32 -17.27 12.87
CA GLU A 181 -15.17 -16.47 11.65
C GLU A 181 -15.53 -15.01 11.94
N CYS A 182 -14.63 -14.09 11.60
CA CYS A 182 -14.84 -12.65 11.78
C CYS A 182 -15.01 -11.95 10.43
N TYR A 183 -16.03 -11.10 10.33
CA TYR A 183 -16.30 -10.28 9.16
C TYR A 183 -16.39 -8.81 9.55
N MET A 184 -15.72 -7.93 8.79
CA MET A 184 -15.71 -6.50 9.04
C MET A 184 -16.33 -5.73 7.88
N GLU A 185 -17.18 -4.75 8.19
CA GLU A 185 -17.84 -3.90 7.21
C GLU A 185 -17.95 -2.46 7.71
N ILE A 186 -17.67 -1.50 6.83
CA ILE A 186 -17.84 -0.07 7.13
C ILE A 186 -19.19 0.41 6.59
N ARG A 187 -19.99 1.03 7.46
CA ARG A 187 -21.29 1.62 7.15
C ARG A 187 -21.26 3.13 7.34
N SER A 188 -22.04 3.85 6.53
CA SER A 188 -22.19 5.31 6.67
C SER A 188 -23.17 5.67 7.79
N GLY A 189 -22.82 6.66 8.61
CA GLY A 189 -23.59 7.11 9.76
C GLY A 189 -22.96 6.70 11.10
N TYR A 190 -23.66 7.02 12.19
CA TYR A 190 -23.23 6.76 13.57
C TYR A 190 -23.76 5.43 14.15
N GLY A 191 -24.31 4.55 13.32
CA GLY A 191 -24.95 3.31 13.79
C GLY A 191 -24.91 2.17 12.80
N ALA A 192 -25.37 1.00 13.25
CA ALA A 192 -25.27 -0.26 12.51
C ALA A 192 -26.21 -0.36 11.28
N THR A 193 -27.15 0.56 11.12
CA THR A 193 -28.16 0.54 10.04
C THR A 193 -27.73 1.30 8.78
N GLY A 194 -26.51 1.84 8.78
CA GLY A 194 -25.97 2.61 7.68
C GLY A 194 -25.84 1.82 6.37
N ALA A 195 -25.82 2.53 5.23
CA ALA A 195 -25.50 1.92 3.95
C ALA A 195 -24.02 1.49 3.89
N ARG A 196 -23.71 0.39 3.20
CA ARG A 196 -22.33 -0.06 2.99
C ARG A 196 -21.58 0.97 2.17
N VAL A 197 -20.39 1.33 2.63
CA VAL A 197 -19.49 2.21 1.89
C VAL A 197 -18.79 1.41 0.79
N SER A 198 -18.91 1.86 -0.45
CA SER A 198 -18.29 1.21 -1.63
C SER A 198 -17.29 2.12 -2.36
N GLY A 199 -17.02 3.31 -1.84
CA GLY A 199 -16.21 4.32 -2.52
C GLY A 199 -15.53 5.28 -1.54
N PRO A 200 -14.79 6.27 -2.08
CA PRO A 200 -14.09 7.26 -1.27
C PRO A 200 -15.07 8.07 -0.41
N VAL A 201 -14.65 8.36 0.82
CA VAL A 201 -15.44 9.08 1.82
C VAL A 201 -14.79 10.44 2.07
N ARG A 202 -15.60 11.46 2.36
CA ARG A 202 -15.08 12.81 2.60
C ARG A 202 -14.73 13.00 4.08
N VAL A 203 -13.84 13.96 4.33
CA VAL A 203 -13.50 14.37 5.69
C VAL A 203 -14.75 14.91 6.38
N GLY A 204 -15.05 14.36 7.56
CA GLY A 204 -16.22 14.73 8.37
C GLY A 204 -17.46 13.87 8.13
N ASP A 205 -17.47 12.98 7.12
CA ASP A 205 -18.57 12.03 6.97
C ASP A 205 -18.55 11.03 8.15
N PRO A 206 -19.66 10.82 8.87
CA PRO A 206 -19.71 9.86 9.96
C PRO A 206 -19.67 8.44 9.41
N LEU A 207 -18.79 7.61 9.97
CA LEU A 207 -18.62 6.21 9.60
C LEU A 207 -18.67 5.32 10.85
N THR A 208 -19.26 4.14 10.70
CA THR A 208 -19.29 3.11 11.74
C THR A 208 -18.65 1.83 11.21
N LEU A 209 -17.69 1.29 11.97
CA LEU A 209 -17.11 -0.04 11.71
C LEU A 209 -17.96 -1.10 12.43
N LEU A 210 -18.49 -2.06 11.67
CA LEU A 210 -19.21 -3.21 12.20
C LEU A 210 -18.29 -4.44 12.13
N ILE A 211 -18.29 -5.20 13.23
CA ILE A 211 -17.57 -6.47 13.36
C ILE A 211 -18.59 -7.55 13.68
N TYR A 212 -18.75 -8.51 12.77
CA TYR A 212 -19.56 -9.69 12.96
C TYR A 212 -18.67 -10.85 13.36
N MET A 213 -19.07 -11.59 14.39
CA MET A 213 -18.42 -12.84 14.79
C MET A 213 -19.43 -13.96 14.64
N ARG A 214 -19.07 -14.99 13.87
CA ARG A 214 -19.85 -16.22 13.73
C ARG A 214 -19.11 -17.36 14.41
N SER A 215 -19.70 -17.88 15.48
CA SER A 215 -19.30 -19.16 16.09
C SER A 215 -19.75 -20.31 15.18
N ALA A 216 -18.92 -21.35 15.08
CA ALA A 216 -19.28 -22.59 14.39
C ALA A 216 -20.09 -23.57 15.29
N TYR A 217 -20.44 -23.14 16.50
CA TYR A 217 -21.28 -23.84 17.47
C TYR A 217 -22.50 -23.01 17.83
#